data_AF-A0A3N5TZP7-F1
#
_entry.id   AF-A0A3N5TZP7-F1
#
_cell.length_a   1.000
_cell.length_b   1.000
_cell.length_c   1.000
_cell.angle_alpha   90.00
_cell.angle_beta   90.00
_cell.angle_gamma   90.00
#
_symmetry.space_group_name_H-M   'P 1'
#
loop_
_entity.id
_entity.type
_entity.pdbx_description
1 polymer ?
#
loop_
_entity_poly.entity_id
_entity_poly.type
_entity_poly.pdbx_seq_one_letter_code
_entity_poly.pdbx_strand_id
1 'polypeptide(L)'
;MSLGQIANVKKPLLDREWIAQQDGFSLTEPGKLLEEWSNAYTFQKNEVRNFYSLKNIPEIEADLARACNAKSIEYALTGFSGAARFAPAVRYNRAMAYVSTMPEDLVSLLDLKEVESGANVMLLGP
;
A
#
# COMPACT_ATOMS: atom_id res chain seq x y z
N MET A 1 -4.86 -27.62 -13.85
CA MET A 1 -4.61 -26.17 -13.73
C MET A 1 -5.58 -25.62 -12.70
N SER A 2 -5.26 -24.92 -11.61
CA SER A 2 -4.04 -24.71 -10.83
C SER A 2 -4.55 -24.26 -9.46
N LEU A 3 -4.21 -24.97 -8.39
CA LEU A 3 -4.45 -24.58 -6.99
C LEU A 3 -3.40 -23.56 -6.52
N GLY A 4 -2.97 -22.68 -7.43
CA GLY A 4 -1.74 -21.88 -7.34
C GLY A 4 -1.97 -20.39 -7.12
N GLN A 5 -3.12 -19.97 -6.59
CA GLN A 5 -3.45 -18.54 -6.47
C GLN A 5 -3.92 -18.06 -5.10
N ILE A 6 -3.82 -18.85 -4.03
CA ILE A 6 -4.19 -18.36 -2.69
C ILE A 6 -3.09 -18.65 -1.68
N ALA A 7 -2.45 -17.56 -1.25
CA ALA A 7 -1.69 -17.42 -0.01
C ALA A 7 -0.46 -18.34 0.18
N ASN A 8 0.66 -17.95 -0.41
CA ASN A 8 1.98 -18.35 0.09
C ASN A 8 2.40 -17.59 1.38
N VAL A 9 1.43 -17.10 2.16
CA VAL A 9 1.65 -16.45 3.47
C VAL A 9 1.56 -17.48 4.62
N LYS A 10 1.20 -18.75 4.36
CA LYS A 10 1.00 -19.77 5.40
C LYS A 10 2.15 -20.75 5.65
N LYS A 11 3.29 -20.63 4.95
CA LYS A 11 4.39 -21.61 5.08
C LYS A 11 5.49 -21.29 6.10
N PRO A 12 5.77 -20.04 6.48
CA PRO A 12 6.63 -19.80 7.66
C PRO A 12 5.84 -19.85 8.98
N LEU A 13 4.52 -19.69 8.94
CA LEU A 13 3.63 -19.68 10.11
C LEU A 13 3.40 -21.06 10.75
N LEU A 14 3.91 -22.14 10.16
CA LEU A 14 3.66 -23.51 10.63
C LEU A 14 4.91 -24.23 11.13
N ASP A 15 6.11 -23.68 10.95
CA ASP A 15 7.33 -24.51 10.97
C ASP A 15 8.37 -24.17 12.04
N ARG A 16 7.98 -23.56 13.18
CA ARG A 16 8.85 -23.44 14.37
C ARG A 16 8.12 -23.46 15.72
N GLU A 17 7.07 -24.28 15.89
CA GLU A 17 6.53 -24.68 17.22
C GLU A 17 6.29 -23.55 18.26
N TRP A 18 5.77 -22.38 17.90
CA TRP A 18 5.47 -21.31 18.88
C TRP A 18 3.97 -21.19 19.18
N ILE A 19 3.32 -22.33 19.42
CA ILE A 19 1.97 -22.36 20.01
C ILE A 19 2.04 -23.19 21.29
N ALA A 20 2.22 -22.52 22.42
CA ALA A 20 1.72 -23.04 23.69
C ALA A 20 0.34 -22.41 23.90
N GLN A 21 -0.69 -23.24 23.77
CA GLN A 21 -2.07 -22.84 23.98
C GLN A 21 -2.31 -22.62 25.49
N GLN A 22 -2.35 -21.36 25.93
CA GLN A 22 -3.20 -20.84 27.01
C GLN A 22 -3.10 -19.30 27.08
N ASP A 23 -4.22 -18.64 26.79
CA ASP A 23 -4.50 -17.20 26.96
C ASP A 23 -3.63 -16.15 26.22
N GLY A 24 -3.62 -16.26 24.89
CA GLY A 24 -3.27 -15.15 23.99
C GLY A 24 -1.87 -15.22 23.35
N PHE A 25 -1.65 -14.39 22.33
CA PHE A 25 -0.37 -14.26 21.63
C PHE A 25 0.24 -12.89 21.95
N SER A 26 1.44 -12.86 22.54
CA SER A 26 2.23 -11.63 22.71
C SER A 26 3.54 -11.79 21.94
N LEU A 27 3.79 -10.89 20.99
CA LEU A 27 5.10 -10.79 20.36
C LEU A 27 6.10 -10.21 21.37
N THR A 28 7.16 -10.96 21.63
CA THR A 28 8.23 -10.56 22.55
C THR A 28 9.13 -9.48 21.97
N GLU A 29 9.34 -9.47 20.65
CA GLU A 29 10.19 -8.48 19.96
C GLU A 29 9.57 -8.01 18.63
N PRO A 30 8.46 -7.24 18.67
CA PRO A 30 7.76 -6.79 17.47
C PRO A 30 8.64 -5.89 16.57
N GLY A 31 9.59 -5.16 17.17
CA GLY A 31 10.51 -4.28 16.43
C GLY A 31 11.47 -5.05 15.51
N LYS A 32 12.12 -6.10 16.03
CA LYS A 32 13.04 -6.93 15.23
C LYS A 32 12.31 -7.69 14.12
N LEU A 33 11.09 -8.16 14.38
CA LEU A 33 10.28 -8.80 13.36
C LEU A 33 9.94 -7.84 12.22
N LEU A 34 9.55 -6.60 12.55
CA LEU A 34 9.28 -5.56 11.55
C LEU A 34 10.55 -5.16 10.79
N GLU A 35 11.70 -5.15 11.45
CA GLU A 35 13.00 -4.85 10.85
C GLU A 35 13.43 -5.97 9.87
N GLU A 36 13.36 -7.23 10.27
CA GLU A 36 13.62 -8.37 9.38
C GLU A 36 12.63 -8.44 8.22
N TRP A 37 11.35 -8.15 8.49
CA TRP A 37 10.32 -8.07 7.45
C TRP A 37 10.61 -6.93 6.46
N SER A 38 10.98 -5.74 6.95
CA SER A 38 11.37 -4.61 6.12
C SER A 38 12.62 -4.92 5.28
N ASN A 39 13.58 -5.67 5.83
CA ASN A 39 14.80 -6.06 5.14
C ASN A 39 14.55 -7.14 4.06
N ALA A 40 13.59 -8.04 4.28
CA ALA A 40 13.17 -9.04 3.29
C ALA A 40 12.15 -8.50 2.27
N TYR A 41 11.47 -7.40 2.57
CA TYR A 41 10.45 -6.79 1.73
C TYR A 41 11.08 -6.04 0.55
N THR A 42 11.08 -6.67 -0.62
CA THR A 42 11.61 -6.04 -1.84
C THR A 42 10.51 -5.27 -2.57
N PHE A 43 10.35 -3.98 -2.26
CA PHE A 43 9.51 -3.06 -3.04
C PHE A 43 10.05 -2.81 -4.47
N GLN A 44 11.28 -3.27 -4.79
CA GLN A 44 11.95 -3.06 -6.08
C GLN A 44 11.25 -3.70 -7.28
N LYS A 45 10.18 -4.47 -7.06
CA LYS A 45 9.37 -5.01 -8.16
C LYS A 45 8.21 -4.09 -8.57
N ASN A 46 7.90 -3.08 -7.77
CA ASN A 46 6.76 -2.23 -8.04
C ASN A 46 7.12 -1.13 -9.04
N GLU A 47 6.30 -0.96 -10.07
CA GLU A 47 6.38 0.20 -10.95
C GLU A 47 5.90 1.45 -10.19
N VAL A 48 6.70 2.51 -10.20
CA VAL A 48 6.35 3.79 -9.59
C VAL A 48 5.99 4.79 -10.68
N ARG A 49 4.73 5.25 -10.67
CA ARG A 49 4.27 6.31 -11.58
C ARG A 49 3.92 7.58 -10.80
N ASN A 50 4.38 8.70 -11.33
CA ASN A 50 4.31 10.01 -10.70
C ASN A 50 3.32 10.89 -11.44
N PHE A 51 2.36 11.44 -10.70
CA PHE A 51 1.29 12.25 -11.26
C PHE A 51 1.15 13.59 -10.56
N TYR A 52 0.55 14.52 -11.29
CA TYR A 52 0.10 15.80 -10.80
C TYR A 52 -1.42 15.87 -10.87
N SER A 53 -2.02 16.37 -9.78
CA SER A 53 -3.43 16.74 -9.67
C SER A 53 -3.55 18.18 -9.20
N LEU A 54 -4.57 18.91 -9.66
CA LEU A 54 -4.90 20.23 -9.12
C LEU A 54 -5.67 20.17 -7.79
N LYS A 55 -6.19 18.99 -7.44
CA LYS A 55 -6.94 18.77 -6.20
C LYS A 55 -6.02 18.76 -4.99
N ASN A 56 -6.57 19.10 -3.83
CA ASN A 56 -5.81 18.96 -2.59
C ASN A 56 -5.66 17.48 -2.20
N ILE A 57 -4.76 17.20 -1.24
CA ILE A 57 -4.41 15.82 -0.89
C ILE A 57 -5.60 15.00 -0.34
N PRO A 58 -6.41 15.51 0.60
CA PRO A 58 -7.62 14.79 1.04
C PRO A 58 -8.62 14.51 -0.08
N GLU A 59 -8.83 15.45 -0.99
CA GLU A 59 -9.74 15.28 -2.12
C GLU A 59 -9.26 14.18 -3.07
N ILE A 60 -8.00 14.19 -3.48
CA ILE A 60 -7.49 13.18 -4.40
C ILE A 60 -7.42 11.79 -3.76
N GLU A 61 -7.13 11.69 -2.46
CA GLU A 61 -7.21 10.41 -1.73
C GLU A 61 -8.64 9.85 -1.69
N ALA A 62 -9.63 10.72 -1.46
CA ALA A 62 -11.04 10.33 -1.46
C ALA A 62 -11.52 9.92 -2.87
N ASP A 63 -11.08 10.63 -3.90
CA ASP A 63 -11.39 10.30 -5.29
C ASP A 63 -10.75 8.97 -5.70
N LEU A 64 -9.49 8.76 -5.34
CA LEU A 64 -8.79 7.48 -5.55
C LEU A 64 -9.54 6.34 -4.88
N ALA A 65 -9.93 6.49 -3.61
CA ALA A 65 -10.71 5.51 -2.88
C ALA A 65 -12.04 5.18 -3.60
N ARG A 66 -12.77 6.21 -4.04
CA ARG A 66 -14.03 6.02 -4.78
C ARG A 66 -13.81 5.31 -6.11
N ALA A 67 -12.80 5.71 -6.87
CA ALA A 67 -12.47 5.13 -8.17
C ALA A 67 -12.04 3.66 -8.05
N CYS A 68 -11.18 3.35 -7.09
CA CYS A 68 -10.74 1.98 -6.81
C CYS A 68 -11.91 1.11 -6.35
N ASN A 69 -12.78 1.60 -5.45
CA ASN A 69 -13.97 0.87 -5.02
C ASN A 69 -14.96 0.63 -6.17
N ALA A 70 -15.19 1.61 -7.03
CA ALA A 70 -16.08 1.48 -8.19
C ALA A 70 -15.58 0.45 -9.22
N LYS A 71 -14.26 0.25 -9.30
CA LYS A 71 -13.60 -0.69 -10.20
C LYS A 71 -13.21 -2.01 -9.53
N SER A 72 -13.52 -2.19 -8.25
CA SER A 72 -13.07 -3.34 -7.43
C SER A 72 -11.54 -3.55 -7.47
N ILE A 73 -10.79 -2.45 -7.50
CA ILE A 73 -9.32 -2.46 -7.45
C ILE A 73 -8.89 -2.39 -5.98
N GLU A 74 -8.07 -3.35 -5.57
CA GLU A 74 -7.45 -3.31 -4.24
C GLU A 74 -6.44 -2.17 -4.19
N TYR A 75 -6.55 -1.33 -3.17
CA TYR A 75 -5.67 -0.20 -2.97
C TYR A 75 -5.32 -0.02 -1.50
N ALA A 76 -4.18 0.60 -1.22
CA ALA A 76 -3.77 0.97 0.12
C ALA A 76 -3.05 2.32 0.09
N LEU A 77 -3.37 3.22 1.03
CA LEU A 77 -2.57 4.43 1.24
C LEU A 77 -1.23 4.05 1.87
N THR A 78 -0.13 4.52 1.29
CA THR A 78 1.24 4.17 1.70
C THR A 78 2.02 5.41 2.14
N GLY A 79 3.25 5.23 2.62
CA GLY A 79 4.12 6.34 3.02
C GLY A 79 3.45 7.28 4.03
N PHE A 80 3.57 8.59 3.82
CA PHE A 80 2.96 9.57 4.72
C PHE A 80 1.43 9.64 4.63
N SER A 81 0.82 9.29 3.48
CA SER A 81 -0.64 9.13 3.37
C SER A 81 -1.16 8.04 4.30
N GLY A 82 -0.43 6.94 4.41
CA GLY A 82 -0.71 5.88 5.39
C GLY A 82 -0.42 6.32 6.83
N ALA A 83 0.75 6.92 7.07
CA ALA A 83 1.17 7.35 8.40
C ALA A 83 0.22 8.38 9.04
N ALA A 84 -0.34 9.29 8.25
CA ALA A 84 -1.29 10.32 8.72
C ALA A 84 -2.57 9.73 9.35
N ARG A 85 -2.94 8.48 9.02
CA ARG A 85 -4.08 7.78 9.63
C ARG A 85 -3.80 7.30 11.06
N PHE A 86 -2.53 7.12 11.41
CA PHE A 86 -2.10 6.70 12.75
C PHE A 86 -1.55 7.87 13.58
N ALA A 87 -0.94 8.86 12.92
CA ALA A 87 -0.36 10.04 13.55
C ALA A 87 -0.85 11.32 12.83
N PRO A 88 -1.96 11.94 13.29
CA PRO A 88 -2.59 13.09 12.62
C PRO A 88 -1.72 14.35 12.53
N ALA A 89 -0.62 14.43 13.28
CA ALA A 89 0.34 15.54 13.23
C ALA A 89 1.28 15.50 12.01
N VAL A 90 1.33 14.37 11.28
CA VAL A 90 2.17 14.21 10.10
C VAL A 90 1.66 15.12 8.98
N ARG A 91 2.49 16.10 8.61
CA ARG A 91 2.24 16.93 7.42
C ARG A 91 2.83 16.25 6.20
N TYR A 92 2.05 16.21 5.13
CA TYR A 92 2.46 15.63 3.86
C TYR A 92 1.84 16.41 2.71
N ASN A 93 2.58 16.53 1.62
CA ASN A 93 2.24 17.33 0.44
C ASN A 93 2.06 16.46 -0.82
N ARG A 94 2.07 15.14 -0.65
CA ARG A 94 1.99 14.16 -1.72
C ARG A 94 1.13 12.98 -1.28
N ALA A 95 0.09 12.68 -2.06
CA ALA A 95 -0.70 11.47 -1.90
C ALA A 95 0.11 10.26 -2.38
N MET A 96 0.17 9.20 -1.58
CA MET A 96 0.91 7.98 -1.92
C MET A 96 -0.01 6.77 -1.75
N ALA A 97 -0.11 5.95 -2.79
CA ALA A 97 -0.94 4.76 -2.73
C ALA A 97 -0.35 3.60 -3.54
N TYR A 98 -0.57 2.39 -3.04
CA TYR A 98 -0.43 1.16 -3.82
C TYR A 98 -1.76 0.83 -4.46
N VAL A 99 -1.74 0.41 -5.73
CA VAL A 99 -2.90 -0.13 -6.45
C VAL A 99 -2.51 -1.47 -7.06
N SER A 100 -3.36 -2.50 -6.88
CA SER A 100 -3.06 -3.85 -7.40
C SER A 100 -3.08 -3.91 -8.92
N THR A 101 -3.75 -2.97 -9.57
CA THR A 101 -3.75 -2.79 -11.03
C THR A 101 -3.86 -1.31 -11.33
N MET A 102 -3.12 -0.83 -12.33
CA MET A 102 -3.11 0.58 -12.73
C MET A 102 -3.71 0.74 -14.12
N PRO A 103 -5.05 0.63 -14.27
CA PRO A 103 -5.66 0.77 -15.58
C PRO A 103 -5.56 2.24 -16.04
N GLU A 104 -5.32 2.45 -17.33
CA GLU A 104 -5.18 3.81 -17.90
C GLU A 104 -6.42 4.67 -17.63
N ASP A 105 -7.60 4.04 -17.57
CA ASP A 105 -8.86 4.70 -17.29
C ASP A 105 -8.96 5.24 -15.85
N LEU A 106 -8.20 4.72 -14.88
CA LEU A 106 -8.11 5.24 -13.52
C LEU A 106 -7.38 6.59 -13.51
N VAL A 107 -6.31 6.70 -14.30
CA VAL A 107 -5.54 7.94 -14.47
C VAL A 107 -6.43 9.01 -15.10
N SER A 108 -7.19 8.66 -16.14
CA SER A 108 -8.14 9.58 -16.78
C SER A 108 -9.31 9.96 -15.88
N LEU A 109 -9.90 9.01 -15.14
CA LEU A 109 -11.02 9.27 -14.24
C LEU A 109 -10.66 10.23 -13.10
N LEU A 110 -9.41 10.21 -12.66
CA LEU A 110 -8.90 11.04 -11.57
C LEU A 110 -8.29 12.37 -12.06
N ASP A 111 -8.36 12.66 -13.37
CA ASP A 111 -7.71 13.81 -14.03
C ASP A 111 -6.21 13.93 -13.67
N LEU A 112 -5.53 12.78 -13.60
CA LEU A 112 -4.11 12.71 -13.27
C LEU A 112 -3.24 12.95 -14.50
N LYS A 113 -2.25 13.84 -14.37
CA LYS A 113 -1.25 14.08 -15.41
C LYS A 113 0.08 13.48 -15.01
N GLU A 114 0.65 12.61 -15.83
CA GLU A 114 1.98 12.03 -15.59
C GLU A 114 3.07 13.10 -15.73
N VAL A 115 3.99 13.14 -14.76
CA VAL A 115 5.04 14.18 -14.68
C VAL A 115 6.37 13.60 -14.20
N GLU A 116 7.48 14.12 -14.73
CA GLU A 116 8.83 13.75 -14.29
C GLU A 116 9.27 14.51 -13.02
N SER A 117 8.64 15.65 -12.73
CA SER A 117 8.94 16.49 -11.57
C SER A 117 7.68 17.21 -11.07
N GLY A 118 7.66 17.58 -9.78
CA GLY A 118 6.54 18.31 -9.17
C GLY A 118 5.31 17.45 -8.84
N ALA A 119 5.43 16.12 -8.86
CA ALA A 119 4.33 15.22 -8.55
C ALA A 119 3.79 15.42 -7.11
N ASN A 120 2.48 15.48 -7.00
CA ASN A 120 1.74 15.48 -5.73
C ASN A 120 0.89 14.20 -5.55
N VAL A 121 0.97 13.26 -6.49
CA VAL A 121 0.40 11.92 -6.40
C VAL A 121 1.44 10.91 -6.86
N MET A 122 1.62 9.83 -6.11
CA MET A 122 2.51 8.73 -6.47
C MET A 122 1.77 7.41 -6.30
N LEU A 123 1.69 6.66 -7.40
CA LEU A 123 1.05 5.35 -7.42
C LEU A 123 2.10 4.26 -7.60
N LEU A 124 2.03 3.24 -6.75
CA LEU A 124 2.82 2.02 -6.85
C LEU A 124 1.94 0.91 -7.42
N GLY A 125 2.34 0.33 -8.54
CA GLY A 125 1.75 -0.88 -9.11
C GLY A 125 2.70 -2.08 -8.99
N PRO A 126 2.22 -3.33 -9.11
CA PRO A 126 3.07 -4.52 -9.21
C PRO A 126 3.89 -4.59 -10.51
#